data_AF-A0A071ML82-F1
#
_entry.id   AF-A0A071ML82-F1
#
_cell.length_a   1.000
_cell.length_b   1.000
_cell.length_c   1.000
_cell.angle_alpha   90.00
_cell.angle_beta   90.00
_cell.angle_gamma   90.00
#
_symmetry.space_group_name_H-M   'P 1'
#
loop_
_entity.id
_entity.type
_entity.pdbx_description
1 polymer ?
#
loop_
_entity_poly.entity_id
_entity_poly.type
_entity_poly.pdbx_seq_one_letter_code
_entity_poly.pdbx_strand_id
1 'polypeptide(L)' 'MTAMDEAAVKISDSLPSDKDEDLALAVWTGILPLKTARGTPVHADGGVPVPDYVRSWAD' A
#
# COMPACT_ATOMS: atom_id res chain seq x y z
N MET A 1 -27.00 -5.10 7.57
CA MET A 1 -26.06 -5.94 6.81
C MET A 1 -26.19 -5.49 5.37
N THR A 2 -25.28 -4.64 4.90
CA THR A 2 -25.28 -4.18 3.52
C THR A 2 -24.57 -5.26 2.71
N ALA A 3 -25.35 -6.09 2.00
CA ALA A 3 -24.80 -7.10 1.12
C ALA A 3 -24.16 -6.43 -0.10
N MET A 4 -23.03 -6.95 -0.55
CA MET A 4 -22.37 -6.53 -1.80
C MET A 4 -22.88 -7.45 -2.90
N ASP A 5 -24.14 -7.26 -3.30
CA ASP A 5 -24.82 -8.17 -4.24
C ASP A 5 -24.20 -8.13 -5.65
N GLU A 6 -23.49 -7.05 -6.00
CA GLU A 6 -22.71 -6.94 -7.22
C GLU A 6 -21.45 -6.10 -7.01
N ALA A 7 -20.30 -6.62 -7.46
CA ALA A 7 -19.02 -5.90 -7.46
C ALA A 7 -18.10 -6.45 -8.57
N ALA A 8 -17.34 -5.56 -9.21
CA ALA A 8 -16.30 -5.93 -10.17
C ALA A 8 -14.96 -5.30 -9.74
N VAL A 9 -13.88 -6.09 -9.82
CA VAL A 9 -12.53 -5.68 -9.41
C VAL A 9 -11.54 -6.03 -10.52
N LYS A 10 -10.58 -5.14 -10.79
CA LYS A 10 -9.46 -5.39 -11.70
C LYS A 10 -8.13 -5.25 -10.95
N ILE A 11 -7.28 -6.26 -11.07
CA ILE A 11 -5.95 -6.31 -10.47
C ILE A 11 -4.92 -6.33 -11.60
N SER A 12 -3.81 -5.61 -11.41
CA SER A 12 -2.68 -5.56 -12.33
C SER A 12 -1.39 -5.49 -11.54
N ASP A 13 -0.90 -6.64 -11.08
CA ASP A 13 0.28 -6.82 -10.24
C ASP A 13 1.43 -7.56 -10.97
N SER A 14 1.33 -7.68 -12.29
CA SER A 14 2.37 -8.30 -13.12
C SER A 14 3.61 -7.41 -13.27
N LEU A 15 4.75 -8.04 -13.57
CA LEU A 15 5.96 -7.34 -13.99
C LEU A 15 5.74 -6.58 -15.31
N PRO A 16 6.58 -5.57 -15.62
CA PRO A 16 6.66 -4.99 -16.95
C PRO A 16 6.88 -6.09 -17.99
N SER A 17 6.15 -5.99 -19.10
CA SER A 17 6.21 -6.93 -20.22
C SER A 17 6.57 -6.13 -21.47
N ASP A 18 7.87 -6.05 -21.75
CA ASP A 18 8.40 -5.37 -22.93
C ASP A 18 8.44 -6.30 -24.15
N LYS A 19 8.59 -5.74 -25.35
CA LYS A 19 8.74 -6.54 -26.58
C LYS A 19 10.17 -7.06 -26.70
N ASP A 20 10.36 -8.15 -27.43
CA ASP A 20 11.68 -8.77 -27.64
C ASP A 20 12.72 -7.79 -28.22
N GLU A 21 12.30 -6.89 -29.11
CA GLU A 21 13.15 -5.85 -29.72
C GLU A 21 13.66 -4.81 -28.71
N ASP A 22 12.93 -4.60 -27.61
CA ASP A 22 13.22 -3.60 -26.59
C ASP A 22 14.12 -4.14 -25.47
N LEU A 23 14.24 -5.47 -25.33
CA LEU A 23 15.03 -6.11 -24.26
C LEU A 23 16.53 -5.83 -24.35
N ALA A 24 17.03 -5.45 -25.52
CA ALA A 24 18.44 -5.12 -25.74
C ALA A 24 18.80 -3.67 -25.36
N LEU A 25 17.80 -2.83 -25.08
CA LEU A 25 18.01 -1.44 -24.73
C LEU A 25 18.64 -1.33 -23.34
N ALA A 26 19.66 -0.50 -23.20
CA ALA A 26 20.34 -0.23 -21.92
C ALA A 26 19.52 0.75 -21.05
N VAL A 27 18.24 0.44 -20.83
CA VAL A 27 17.29 1.22 -20.01
C VAL A 27 16.86 0.41 -18.80
N TRP A 28 16.49 1.11 -17.73
CA TRP A 28 16.00 0.45 -16.52
C TRP A 28 14.53 0.06 -16.68
N THR A 29 14.20 -1.18 -16.30
CA THR A 29 12.82 -1.71 -16.23
C THR A 29 12.58 -2.31 -14.84
N GLY A 30 11.49 -1.90 -14.18
CA GLY A 30 11.13 -2.40 -12.87
C GLY A 30 9.85 -1.78 -12.32
N ILE A 31 9.47 -2.18 -11.10
CA ILE A 31 8.32 -1.65 -10.37
C ILE A 31 8.82 -0.86 -9.17
N LEU A 32 8.23 0.31 -8.92
CA LEU A 32 8.37 1.05 -7.67
C LEU A 32 7.14 0.74 -6.80
N PRO A 33 7.26 -0.12 -5.76
CA PRO A 33 6.11 -0.49 -4.94
C PRO A 33 5.62 0.71 -4.12
N LEU A 34 4.36 1.07 -4.28
CA LEU A 34 3.68 2.03 -3.42
C LEU A 34 2.90 1.28 -2.34
N LYS A 35 3.08 1.69 -1.08
CA LYS A 35 2.39 1.10 0.06
C LYS A 35 1.85 2.20 0.97
N THR A 36 0.62 2.02 1.46
CA THR A 36 0.10 2.80 2.58
C THR A 36 0.63 2.19 3.87
N ALA A 37 1.26 2.99 4.71
CA ALA A 37 1.77 2.58 6.00
C ALA A 37 1.10 3.38 7.13
N ARG A 38 0.96 2.72 8.28
CA ARG A 38 0.43 3.33 9.50
C ARG A 38 1.58 3.99 10.25
N GLY A 39 1.55 5.31 10.37
CA GLY A 39 2.60 6.09 11.06
C GLY A 39 2.51 6.02 12.59
N THR A 40 3.55 6.41 13.30
CA THR A 40 3.53 6.49 14.77
C THR A 40 2.52 7.55 15.24
N PRO A 41 1.65 7.25 16.23
CA PRO A 41 0.76 8.25 16.81
C PRO A 41 1.53 9.47 17.35
N VAL A 42 1.02 10.67 17.08
CA VAL A 42 1.57 11.93 17.59
C VAL A 42 0.68 12.46 18.70
N HIS A 43 1.27 12.78 19.85
CA HIS A 43 0.54 13.21 21.03
C HIS A 43 0.33 14.73 21.05
N ALA A 44 -0.87 15.14 21.45
CA ALA A 44 -1.13 16.50 21.89
C ALA A 44 -0.70 16.67 23.35
N ASP A 45 -0.45 17.91 23.77
CA ASP A 45 -0.11 18.21 25.16
C ASP A 45 -1.27 17.85 26.11
N GLY A 46 -0.90 17.35 27.30
CA GLY A 46 -1.84 16.86 28.31
C GLY A 46 -1.50 15.39 28.61
N GLY A 47 -0.98 15.12 29.81
CA GLY A 47 -0.39 13.84 30.22
C GLY A 47 -1.34 12.64 30.35
N VAL A 48 -2.33 12.54 29.46
CA VAL A 48 -3.21 11.38 29.34
C VAL A 48 -2.45 10.25 28.65
N PRO A 49 -2.42 9.05 29.24
CA PRO A 49 -1.74 7.91 28.63
C PRO A 49 -2.45 7.46 27.35
N VAL A 50 -1.67 6.94 26.42
CA VAL A 50 -2.14 6.43 25.13
C VAL A 50 -2.99 5.17 25.34
N PRO A 51 -4.24 5.11 24.85
CA PRO A 51 -5.04 3.90 24.91
C PRO A 51 -4.37 2.74 24.18
N ASP A 52 -4.60 1.51 24.64
CA ASP A 52 -3.96 0.32 24.06
C ASP A 52 -4.28 0.15 22.57
N TYR A 53 -5.52 0.45 22.15
CA TYR A 53 -5.92 0.38 20.75
C TYR A 53 -5.22 1.39 19.83
N VAL A 54 -4.71 2.50 20.37
CA VAL A 54 -3.90 3.48 19.62
C VAL A 54 -2.46 3.00 19.55
N ARG A 55 -1.96 2.35 20.60
CA ARG A 55 -0.61 1.75 20.61
C ARG A 55 -0.51 0.61 19.60
N SER A 56 -1.53 -0.23 19.51
CA SER A 56 -1.58 -1.33 18.55
C SER A 56 -2.07 -0.92 17.16
N TRP A 57 -2.27 0.38 16.88
CA TRP A 57 -2.89 0.77 15.62
C TRP A 57 -2.01 0.45 14.42
N ALA A 58 -0.69 0.37 14.59
CA ALA A 58 0.27 0.07 13.53
C ALA A 58 0.58 -1.42 13.36
N ASP A 59 0.08 -2.28 14.27
CA ASP A 59 0.26 -3.75 14.28
C ASP A 59 -0.66 -4.47 13.30
#